data_AF-A0AA86LTM3-F1
#
_entry.id   AF-A0AA86LTM3-F1
#
_cell.length_a   1.000
_cell.length_b   1.000
_cell.length_c   1.000
_cell.angle_alpha   90.00
_cell.angle_beta   90.00
_cell.angle_gamma   90.00
#
_symmetry.space_group_name_H-M   'P 1'
#
loop_
_entity.id
_entity.type
_entity.pdbx_description
1 polymer ?
#
loop_
_entity_poly.entity_id
_entity_poly.type
_entity_poly.pdbx_seq_one_letter_code
_entity_poly.pdbx_strand_id
1 'polypeptide(L)'
;MTKRMIALLSVVFIAALFFMSQTSLASKWITSASIKPHHYSKHEEKMLAMTNLDYKSNIIAYDVKAPNGAKEAYVKATYYEKGKAKQPLFSGGLTVSKEFDMFAITYKIDDDTHKVMFNVGSNDTNLGIEAKKPKKMNGYAFTGLERKQKVKMNKPYPVAALFGDDGSGIRVAPLSTDDGEVVKELISSNPYVYLFMVEFK
;
A
#
# COMPACT_ATOMS: atom_id res chain seq x y z
N MET A 1 -9.67 11.39 26.28
CA MET A 1 -9.34 12.43 25.27
C MET A 1 -8.32 11.99 24.20
N THR A 2 -7.84 10.75 24.19
CA THR A 2 -6.68 10.29 23.37
C THR A 2 -7.01 9.67 22.01
N LYS A 3 -8.28 9.33 21.73
CA LYS A 3 -8.66 8.60 20.48
C LYS A 3 -8.65 9.45 19.20
N ARG A 4 -8.71 10.78 19.30
CA ARG A 4 -8.70 11.69 18.14
C ARG A 4 -7.30 12.16 17.73
N MET A 5 -6.32 12.14 18.63
CA MET A 5 -4.94 12.55 18.32
C MET A 5 -4.17 11.54 17.47
N ILE A 6 -4.44 10.24 17.63
CA ILE A 6 -3.67 9.17 16.96
C ILE A 6 -4.00 9.10 15.45
N ALA A 7 -5.27 9.31 15.09
CA ALA A 7 -5.69 9.45 13.70
C ALA A 7 -5.11 10.73 13.07
N LEU A 8 -5.02 11.82 13.83
CA LEU A 8 -4.43 13.08 13.35
C LEU A 8 -2.94 12.93 13.01
N LEU A 9 -2.16 12.25 13.85
CA LEU A 9 -0.72 12.09 13.66
C LEU A 9 -0.34 11.22 12.45
N SER A 10 -1.20 10.26 12.08
CA SER A 10 -1.01 9.42 10.88
C SER A 10 -1.48 10.12 9.59
N VAL A 11 -2.47 11.02 9.68
CA VAL A 11 -2.96 11.85 8.56
C VAL A 11 -1.97 12.98 8.22
N VAL A 12 -1.32 13.59 9.21
CA VAL A 12 -0.38 14.72 9.01
C VAL A 12 0.93 14.29 8.33
N PHE A 13 1.38 13.05 8.53
CA PHE A 13 2.71 12.64 8.08
C PHE A 13 2.79 12.32 6.58
N ILE A 14 1.71 11.76 6.02
CA ILE A 14 1.56 11.53 4.59
C ILE A 14 1.65 12.88 3.88
N ALA A 15 0.85 13.89 4.26
CA ALA A 15 0.88 15.22 3.66
C ALA A 15 2.29 15.88 3.61
N ALA A 16 3.13 15.70 4.65
CA ALA A 16 4.48 16.27 4.69
C ALA A 16 5.46 15.67 3.67
N LEU A 17 5.32 14.38 3.32
CA LEU A 17 6.12 13.74 2.26
C LEU A 17 5.75 14.25 0.87
N PHE A 18 4.50 14.67 0.67
CA PHE A 18 3.98 15.09 -0.65
C PHE A 18 4.26 16.56 -1.00
N PHE A 19 4.45 17.43 -0.01
CA PHE A 19 4.73 18.85 -0.27
C PHE A 19 6.11 19.12 -0.89
N MET A 20 7.02 18.14 -0.92
CA MET A 20 8.43 18.38 -1.29
C MET A 20 8.90 17.75 -2.60
N SER A 21 8.08 16.96 -3.31
CA SER A 21 8.47 16.35 -4.59
C SER A 21 8.22 17.23 -5.83
N GLN A 22 7.76 18.47 -5.66
CA GLN A 22 7.48 19.38 -6.78
C GLN A 22 8.75 20.03 -7.37
N THR A 23 9.61 19.22 -8.00
CA THR A 23 10.42 19.70 -9.14
C THR A 23 10.62 18.57 -10.13
N SER A 24 9.77 18.44 -11.14
CA SER A 24 10.25 17.93 -12.42
C SER A 24 9.43 18.48 -13.58
N LEU A 25 10.13 19.14 -14.51
CA LEU A 25 9.60 19.58 -15.79
C LEU A 25 8.95 18.39 -16.51
N ALA A 26 7.69 18.56 -16.87
CA ALA A 26 6.94 17.68 -17.76
C ALA A 26 7.69 17.50 -19.09
N SER A 27 8.38 16.36 -19.26
CA SER A 27 8.87 15.95 -20.57
C SER A 27 7.79 15.13 -21.27
N LYS A 28 7.34 15.68 -22.40
CA LYS A 28 6.31 15.16 -23.29
C LYS A 28 6.82 13.92 -24.05
N TRP A 29 6.96 12.80 -23.35
CA TRP A 29 7.24 11.50 -23.95
C TRP A 29 6.10 10.54 -23.61
N ILE A 30 5.69 9.73 -24.59
CA ILE A 30 4.71 8.64 -24.44
C ILE A 30 5.33 7.56 -23.55
N THR A 31 5.47 7.87 -22.27
CA THR A 31 5.98 6.96 -21.26
C THR A 31 4.80 6.13 -20.79
N SER A 32 4.83 4.84 -21.09
CA SER A 32 3.83 3.86 -20.66
C SER A 32 3.56 4.00 -19.16
N ALA A 33 2.29 4.02 -18.78
CA ALA A 33 1.87 4.08 -17.38
C ALA A 33 2.51 2.97 -16.55
N SER A 34 2.89 3.30 -15.33
CA SER A 34 3.63 2.38 -14.47
C SER A 34 3.48 2.67 -12.99
N ILE A 35 3.65 1.62 -12.19
CA ILE A 35 3.90 1.70 -10.75
C ILE A 35 5.31 1.16 -10.54
N LYS A 36 6.18 1.89 -9.85
CA LYS A 36 7.53 1.41 -9.47
C LYS A 36 7.80 1.66 -7.99
N PRO A 37 8.54 0.79 -7.31
CA PRO A 37 8.91 1.02 -5.91
C PRO A 37 9.65 2.34 -5.75
N HIS A 38 9.19 3.16 -4.82
CA HIS A 38 9.83 4.42 -4.48
C HIS A 38 11.07 4.14 -3.64
N HIS A 39 12.19 4.76 -4.02
CA HIS A 39 13.44 4.64 -3.28
C HIS A 39 13.64 5.94 -2.51
N TYR A 40 13.53 5.86 -1.19
CA TYR A 40 13.69 7.02 -0.33
C TYR A 40 15.11 7.59 -0.45
N SER A 41 15.20 8.90 -0.63
CA SER A 41 16.44 9.64 -0.46
C SER A 41 16.87 9.64 1.02
N LYS A 42 18.15 9.88 1.27
CA LYS A 42 18.67 10.04 2.64
C LYS A 42 17.93 11.11 3.45
N HIS A 43 17.37 12.11 2.78
CA HIS A 43 16.60 13.17 3.43
C HIS A 43 15.23 12.64 3.86
N GLU A 44 14.50 11.96 2.97
CA GLU A 44 13.22 11.33 3.29
C GLU A 44 13.37 10.27 4.38
N GLU A 45 14.42 9.45 4.34
CA GLU A 45 14.72 8.48 5.41
C GLU A 45 14.92 9.15 6.76
N LYS A 46 15.64 10.29 6.81
CA LYS A 46 15.82 11.05 8.05
C LYS A 46 14.50 11.58 8.57
N MET A 47 13.64 12.10 7.71
CA MET A 47 12.32 12.59 8.10
C MET A 47 11.42 11.47 8.59
N LEU A 48 11.40 10.32 7.89
CA LEU A 48 10.66 9.14 8.29
C LEU A 48 11.16 8.57 9.62
N ALA A 49 12.47 8.63 9.89
CA ALA A 49 13.05 8.21 11.17
C ALA A 49 12.62 9.11 12.35
N MET A 50 12.12 10.32 12.10
CA MET A 50 11.52 11.18 13.13
C MET A 50 10.08 10.79 13.47
N THR A 51 9.51 9.80 12.76
CA THR A 51 8.22 9.21 13.11
C THR A 51 8.36 8.09 14.14
N ASN A 52 7.28 7.81 14.85
CA ASN A 52 7.16 6.58 15.64
C ASN A 52 6.80 5.34 14.78
N LEU A 53 6.99 5.41 13.46
CA LEU A 53 6.81 4.28 12.55
C LEU A 53 8.18 3.72 12.21
N ASP A 54 8.33 2.40 12.30
CA ASP A 54 9.45 1.74 11.66
C ASP A 54 9.23 1.78 10.14
N TYR A 55 9.72 2.85 9.49
CA TYR A 55 9.45 3.11 8.09
C TYR A 55 10.00 2.02 7.16
N LYS A 56 11.01 1.26 7.60
CA LYS A 56 11.62 0.20 6.79
C LYS A 56 10.74 -1.05 6.72
N SER A 57 9.94 -1.30 7.75
CA SER A 57 9.09 -2.48 7.85
C SER A 57 7.60 -2.17 7.67
N ASN A 58 7.18 -0.92 7.90
CA ASN A 58 5.75 -0.55 7.98
C ASN A 58 5.26 0.36 6.85
N ILE A 59 6.15 0.82 5.95
CA ILE A 59 5.80 1.75 4.88
C ILE A 59 6.34 1.20 3.56
N ILE A 60 5.45 1.08 2.58
CA ILE A 60 5.81 0.80 1.19
C ILE A 60 5.27 1.93 0.34
N ALA A 61 6.15 2.58 -0.43
CA ALA A 61 5.77 3.64 -1.34
C ALA A 61 6.09 3.30 -2.80
N TYR A 62 5.34 3.92 -3.70
CA TYR A 62 5.41 3.74 -5.14
C TYR A 62 5.38 5.08 -5.84
N ASP A 63 6.26 5.27 -6.82
CA ASP A 63 6.06 6.31 -7.82
C ASP A 63 5.10 5.79 -8.88
N VAL A 64 4.05 6.56 -9.13
CA VAL A 64 2.98 6.19 -10.04
C VAL A 64 2.89 7.20 -11.18
N LYS A 65 2.89 6.62 -12.38
CA LYS A 65 2.54 7.32 -13.61
C LYS A 65 1.22 6.73 -14.11
N ALA A 66 0.14 7.46 -13.90
CA ALA A 66 -1.20 6.99 -14.26
C ALA A 66 -1.37 6.81 -15.78
N PRO A 67 -2.23 5.86 -16.22
CA PRO A 67 -2.63 5.77 -17.63
C PRO A 67 -3.30 7.04 -18.14
N ASN A 68 -3.14 7.33 -19.43
CA ASN A 68 -3.80 8.47 -20.04
C ASN A 68 -5.32 8.35 -19.90
N GLY A 69 -5.96 9.41 -19.40
CA GLY A 69 -7.39 9.46 -19.14
C GLY A 69 -7.82 8.96 -17.76
N ALA A 70 -6.91 8.38 -16.96
CA ALA A 70 -7.20 8.03 -15.57
C ALA A 70 -7.52 9.30 -14.76
N LYS A 71 -8.58 9.23 -13.97
CA LYS A 71 -8.97 10.26 -13.01
C LYS A 71 -8.78 9.78 -11.57
N GLU A 72 -8.95 8.48 -11.37
CA GLU A 72 -8.85 7.87 -10.04
C GLU A 72 -8.01 6.58 -10.09
N ALA A 73 -7.29 6.32 -9.01
CA ALA A 73 -6.76 5.01 -8.69
C ALA A 73 -7.63 4.39 -7.60
N TYR A 74 -8.38 3.36 -7.97
CA TYR A 74 -9.24 2.64 -7.06
C TYR A 74 -8.44 1.60 -6.30
N VAL A 75 -8.39 1.75 -4.98
CA VAL A 75 -7.66 0.86 -4.08
C VAL A 75 -8.64 -0.09 -3.41
N LYS A 76 -8.37 -1.39 -3.52
CA LYS A 76 -9.14 -2.45 -2.87
C LYS A 76 -8.24 -3.25 -1.93
N ALA A 77 -8.63 -3.34 -0.68
CA ALA A 77 -7.99 -4.20 0.31
C ALA A 77 -8.86 -5.44 0.55
N THR A 78 -8.32 -6.63 0.30
CA THR A 78 -9.04 -7.90 0.48
C THR A 78 -8.37 -8.75 1.55
N TYR A 79 -9.17 -9.24 2.50
CA TYR A 79 -8.70 -10.18 3.52
C TYR A 79 -8.96 -11.63 3.09
N TYR A 80 -7.91 -12.44 3.20
CA TYR A 80 -7.95 -13.87 3.01
C TYR A 80 -7.60 -14.57 4.32
N GLU A 81 -8.37 -15.61 4.63
CA GLU A 81 -8.11 -16.53 5.74
C GLU A 81 -8.01 -17.94 5.16
N LYS A 82 -6.85 -18.57 5.31
CA LYS A 82 -6.55 -19.93 4.81
C LYS A 82 -6.92 -20.08 3.33
N GLY A 83 -6.44 -19.14 2.51
CA GLY A 83 -6.69 -19.08 1.07
C GLY A 83 -8.08 -18.62 0.64
N LYS A 84 -9.03 -18.44 1.56
CA LYS A 84 -10.41 -18.05 1.22
C LYS A 84 -10.62 -16.56 1.44
N ALA A 85 -11.05 -15.87 0.38
CA ALA A 85 -11.50 -14.49 0.48
C ALA A 85 -12.71 -14.41 1.41
N LYS A 86 -12.68 -13.52 2.40
CA LYS A 86 -13.84 -13.28 3.28
C LYS A 86 -14.71 -12.18 2.70
N GLN A 87 -14.28 -10.93 2.82
CA GLN A 87 -14.89 -9.76 2.19
C GLN A 87 -13.80 -8.68 2.00
N PRO A 88 -13.97 -7.75 1.04
CA PRO A 88 -13.08 -6.60 0.97
C PRO A 88 -13.19 -5.80 2.27
N LEU A 89 -12.04 -5.54 2.89
CA LEU A 89 -11.97 -4.67 4.06
C LEU A 89 -12.26 -3.22 3.69
N PHE A 90 -11.92 -2.86 2.45
CA PHE A 90 -12.10 -1.53 1.91
C PHE A 90 -12.04 -1.53 0.39
N SER A 91 -12.71 -0.54 -0.18
CA SER A 91 -12.72 -0.25 -1.61
C SER A 91 -12.99 1.25 -1.79
N GLY A 92 -12.06 2.01 -2.36
CA GLY A 92 -12.21 3.47 -2.51
C GLY A 92 -11.23 4.09 -3.52
N GLY A 93 -11.63 5.23 -4.09
CA GLY A 93 -10.85 5.96 -5.10
C GLY A 93 -9.90 6.99 -4.48
N LEU A 94 -8.67 7.03 -4.98
CA LEU A 94 -7.72 8.11 -4.78
C LEU A 94 -7.68 8.96 -6.05
N THR A 95 -7.78 10.28 -5.92
CA THR A 95 -7.53 11.17 -7.04
C THR A 95 -6.09 11.00 -7.51
N VAL A 96 -5.91 10.90 -8.83
CA VAL A 96 -4.58 10.82 -9.45
C VAL A 96 -4.32 11.99 -10.39
N SER A 97 -3.14 12.59 -10.26
CA SER A 97 -2.59 13.54 -11.21
C SER A 97 -1.97 12.80 -12.42
N LYS A 98 -1.89 13.50 -13.55
CA LYS A 98 -1.32 12.94 -14.79
C LYS A 98 0.19 12.91 -14.81
N GLU A 99 0.85 13.71 -13.97
CA GLU A 99 2.29 13.97 -14.12
C GLU A 99 3.12 13.01 -13.28
N PHE A 100 2.90 12.90 -11.97
CA PHE A 100 3.42 11.82 -11.11
C PHE A 100 2.74 11.91 -9.74
N ASP A 101 2.21 10.79 -9.26
CA ASP A 101 1.76 10.68 -7.87
C ASP A 101 2.63 9.68 -7.14
N MET A 102 2.86 9.91 -5.85
CA MET A 102 3.36 8.84 -4.99
C MET A 102 2.17 8.17 -4.31
N PHE A 103 2.14 6.83 -4.30
CA PHE A 103 1.26 6.07 -3.41
C PHE A 103 2.06 5.52 -2.26
N ALA A 104 1.59 5.72 -1.03
CA ALA A 104 2.16 5.06 0.14
C ALA A 104 1.10 4.20 0.81
N ILE A 105 1.46 2.94 1.10
CA ILE A 105 0.69 2.03 1.93
C ILE A 105 1.46 1.86 3.24
N THR A 106 0.81 2.24 4.33
CA THR A 106 1.33 2.01 5.68
C THR A 106 0.46 1.00 6.39
N TYR A 107 1.02 0.27 7.35
CA TYR A 107 0.22 -0.47 8.32
C TYR A 107 0.66 -0.22 9.75
N LYS A 108 -0.29 -0.38 10.67
CA LYS A 108 -0.04 -0.45 12.11
C LYS A 108 -0.88 -1.56 12.70
N ILE A 109 -0.23 -2.40 13.50
CA ILE A 109 -0.90 -3.40 14.32
C ILE A 109 -0.98 -2.86 15.74
N ASP A 110 -2.16 -2.88 16.31
CA ASP A 110 -2.41 -2.59 17.72
C ASP A 110 -2.71 -3.93 18.40
N ASP A 111 -1.74 -4.47 19.13
CA ASP A 111 -1.82 -5.79 19.74
C ASP A 111 -2.82 -5.83 20.91
N ASP A 112 -2.98 -4.72 21.63
CA ASP A 112 -3.91 -4.62 22.75
C ASP A 112 -5.36 -4.74 22.27
N THR A 113 -5.69 -4.04 21.19
CA THR A 113 -7.05 -4.00 20.63
C THR A 113 -7.25 -4.94 19.44
N HIS A 114 -6.20 -5.66 19.06
CA HIS A 114 -6.14 -6.52 17.87
C HIS A 114 -6.71 -5.79 16.67
N LYS A 115 -6.04 -4.73 16.20
CA LYS A 115 -6.45 -3.97 15.02
C LYS A 115 -5.33 -3.89 14.02
N VAL A 116 -5.68 -3.99 12.74
CA VAL A 116 -4.76 -3.64 11.65
C VAL A 116 -5.33 -2.41 10.96
N MET A 117 -4.58 -1.31 11.03
CA MET A 117 -4.91 -0.08 10.34
C MET A 117 -4.00 0.05 9.14
N PHE A 118 -4.56 0.37 7.98
CA PHE A 118 -3.79 0.74 6.80
C PHE A 118 -4.11 2.18 6.43
N ASN A 119 -3.13 2.91 5.92
CA ASN A 119 -3.40 4.16 5.21
C ASN A 119 -2.87 4.03 3.80
N VAL A 120 -3.70 4.41 2.83
CA VAL A 120 -3.30 4.53 1.44
C VAL A 120 -3.47 5.97 1.02
N GLY A 121 -2.36 6.64 0.73
CA GLY A 121 -2.35 8.05 0.36
C GLY A 121 -1.77 8.28 -1.03
N SER A 122 -2.33 9.26 -1.73
CA SER A 122 -1.71 9.98 -2.86
C SER A 122 -1.29 11.38 -2.41
N ASN A 123 -0.71 12.17 -3.33
CA ASN A 123 -0.34 13.57 -3.07
C ASN A 123 -1.51 14.41 -2.52
N ASP A 124 -2.73 14.11 -2.96
CA ASP A 124 -3.91 14.95 -2.73
C ASP A 124 -4.97 14.29 -1.85
N THR A 125 -4.90 12.98 -1.61
CA THR A 125 -5.97 12.23 -0.92
C THR A 125 -5.38 11.14 -0.04
N ASN A 126 -5.95 10.94 1.16
CA ASN A 126 -5.55 9.86 2.04
C ASN A 126 -6.78 9.07 2.49
N LEU A 127 -6.67 7.75 2.47
CA LEU A 127 -7.72 6.80 2.83
C LEU A 127 -7.24 5.93 3.98
N GLY A 128 -7.88 6.10 5.14
CA GLY A 128 -7.71 5.22 6.29
C GLY A 128 -8.60 3.99 6.19
N ILE A 129 -8.00 2.82 6.37
CA ILE A 129 -8.66 1.51 6.31
C ILE A 129 -8.45 0.81 7.66
N GLU A 130 -9.54 0.41 8.31
CA GLU A 130 -9.47 -0.35 9.57
C GLU A 130 -10.03 -1.76 9.38
N ALA A 131 -9.18 -2.77 9.58
CA ALA A 131 -9.65 -4.14 9.75
C ALA A 131 -10.17 -4.29 11.19
N LYS A 132 -11.49 -4.48 11.35
CA LYS A 132 -12.12 -4.68 12.65
C LYS A 132 -12.06 -6.15 13.06
N LYS A 133 -11.57 -6.43 14.27
CA LYS A 133 -11.40 -7.79 14.83
C LYS A 133 -10.57 -8.75 13.95
N PRO A 134 -9.40 -8.36 13.43
CA PRO A 134 -8.45 -9.32 12.85
C PRO A 134 -8.16 -10.47 13.81
N LYS A 135 -7.88 -11.65 13.25
CA LYS A 135 -7.32 -12.75 14.03
C LYS A 135 -5.98 -12.31 14.62
N LYS A 136 -5.70 -12.73 15.86
CA LYS A 136 -4.38 -12.52 16.46
C LYS A 136 -3.32 -13.21 15.59
N MET A 137 -2.30 -12.46 15.19
CA MET A 137 -1.18 -12.96 14.40
C MET A 137 0.00 -13.18 15.34
N ASN A 138 0.70 -14.32 15.19
CA ASN A 138 1.91 -14.63 15.98
C ASN A 138 3.17 -13.99 15.40
N GLY A 139 3.08 -13.53 14.15
CA GLY A 139 4.10 -12.79 13.43
C GLY A 139 3.48 -12.23 12.16
N TYR A 140 4.17 -11.27 11.55
CA TYR A 140 3.73 -10.67 10.30
C TYR A 140 4.90 -10.26 9.42
N ALA A 141 4.65 -10.20 8.12
CA ALA A 141 5.60 -9.68 7.15
C ALA A 141 4.89 -8.88 6.07
N PHE A 142 5.46 -7.73 5.71
CA PHE A 142 4.89 -6.82 4.73
C PHE A 142 5.77 -6.79 3.49
N THR A 143 5.16 -6.95 2.32
CA THR A 143 5.87 -6.92 1.05
C THR A 143 5.06 -6.20 -0.01
N GLY A 144 5.71 -5.94 -1.14
CA GLY A 144 5.08 -5.30 -2.28
C GLY A 144 5.79 -5.66 -3.58
N LEU A 145 5.64 -4.79 -4.58
CA LEU A 145 6.40 -4.88 -5.82
C LEU A 145 7.89 -4.64 -5.55
N GLU A 146 8.76 -5.41 -6.20
CA GLU A 146 10.22 -5.18 -6.21
C GLU A 146 10.71 -4.44 -7.45
N ARG A 147 9.94 -4.48 -8.53
CA ARG A 147 10.33 -3.94 -9.83
C ARG A 147 9.21 -3.12 -10.44
N LYS A 148 9.60 -2.24 -11.36
CA LYS A 148 8.67 -1.43 -12.15
C LYS A 148 7.68 -2.33 -12.90
N GLN A 149 6.40 -2.02 -12.77
CA GLN A 149 5.32 -2.71 -13.44
C GLN A 149 4.58 -1.77 -14.39
N LYS A 150 4.29 -2.24 -15.61
CA LYS A 150 3.42 -1.53 -16.55
C LYS A 150 1.95 -1.73 -16.17
N VAL A 151 1.20 -0.63 -16.14
CA VAL A 151 -0.23 -0.65 -15.78
C VAL A 151 -1.10 -0.15 -16.91
N LYS A 152 -2.37 -0.56 -16.90
CA LYS A 152 -3.40 -0.20 -17.88
C LYS A 152 -4.69 0.19 -17.14
N MET A 153 -5.56 0.91 -17.83
CA MET A 153 -6.92 1.22 -17.35
C MET A 153 -7.71 -0.06 -17.08
N ASN A 154 -8.59 -0.01 -16.08
CA ASN A 154 -9.57 -1.05 -15.76
C ASN A 154 -8.97 -2.46 -15.54
N LYS A 155 -7.71 -2.53 -15.11
CA LYS A 155 -7.05 -3.78 -14.72
C LYS A 155 -6.55 -3.64 -13.28
N PRO A 156 -6.91 -4.58 -12.37
CA PRO A 156 -6.39 -4.58 -11.02
C PRO A 156 -4.96 -5.11 -10.99
N TYR A 157 -4.14 -4.50 -10.15
CA TYR A 157 -2.75 -4.86 -9.94
C TYR A 157 -2.47 -4.99 -8.45
N PRO A 158 -1.95 -6.14 -7.97
CA PRO A 158 -1.52 -6.28 -6.59
C PRO A 158 -0.30 -5.38 -6.37
N VAL A 159 -0.33 -4.58 -5.31
CA VAL A 159 0.75 -3.62 -5.01
C VAL A 159 1.40 -3.89 -3.66
N ALA A 160 0.65 -4.32 -2.65
CA ALA A 160 1.22 -4.68 -1.35
C ALA A 160 0.45 -5.84 -0.71
N ALA A 161 1.11 -6.56 0.19
CA ALA A 161 0.49 -7.60 0.97
C ALA A 161 1.09 -7.65 2.39
N LEU A 162 0.22 -7.72 3.41
CA LEU A 162 0.60 -8.07 4.77
C LEU A 162 0.22 -9.53 5.01
N PHE A 163 1.21 -10.36 5.32
CA PHE A 163 1.05 -11.75 5.67
C PHE A 163 1.10 -11.91 7.18
N GLY A 164 0.18 -12.68 7.73
CA GLY A 164 0.09 -12.98 9.15
C GLY A 164 0.17 -14.48 9.41
N ASP A 165 0.82 -14.83 10.51
CA ASP A 165 1.00 -16.21 10.96
C ASP A 165 0.03 -16.60 12.08
N ASP A 166 -0.33 -17.88 12.16
CA ASP A 166 -1.00 -18.53 13.29
C ASP A 166 -0.06 -19.47 14.08
N GLY A 167 1.24 -19.45 13.80
CA GLY A 167 2.30 -20.29 14.38
C GLY A 167 2.90 -21.30 13.39
N SER A 168 2.40 -21.34 12.16
CA SER A 168 2.85 -22.20 11.06
C SER A 168 4.07 -21.66 10.29
N GLY A 169 4.45 -20.40 10.54
CA GLY A 169 5.46 -19.67 9.80
C GLY A 169 4.86 -18.84 8.65
N ILE A 170 5.65 -17.85 8.18
CA ILE A 170 5.23 -16.94 7.11
C ILE A 170 6.02 -17.25 5.85
N ARG A 171 5.31 -17.34 4.72
CA ARG A 171 5.93 -17.38 3.39
C ARG A 171 5.74 -16.05 2.70
N VAL A 172 6.85 -15.42 2.35
CA VAL A 172 6.84 -14.12 1.67
C VAL A 172 7.62 -14.26 0.38
N ALA A 173 7.04 -13.75 -0.69
CA ALA A 173 7.74 -13.49 -1.92
C ALA A 173 7.29 -12.13 -2.48
N PRO A 174 8.12 -11.47 -3.29
CA PRO A 174 7.75 -10.25 -3.98
C PRO A 174 6.48 -10.44 -4.79
N LEU A 175 5.63 -9.42 -4.84
CA LEU A 175 4.43 -9.46 -5.67
C LEU A 175 4.85 -9.37 -7.14
N SER A 176 4.97 -10.52 -7.81
CA SER A 176 5.16 -10.60 -9.27
C SER A 176 3.82 -10.77 -9.97
N THR A 177 3.69 -10.15 -11.14
CA THR A 177 2.39 -9.91 -11.79
C THR A 177 2.33 -10.38 -13.24
N ASP A 178 3.35 -11.09 -13.71
CA ASP A 178 3.42 -11.54 -15.10
C ASP A 178 2.31 -12.58 -15.41
N ASP A 179 1.84 -13.33 -14.41
CA ASP A 179 0.72 -14.29 -14.50
C ASP A 179 -0.23 -14.29 -13.28
N GLY A 180 0.16 -13.67 -12.16
CA GLY A 180 -0.61 -13.65 -10.91
C GLY A 180 -0.60 -14.97 -10.13
N GLU A 181 0.17 -15.98 -10.58
CA GLU A 181 0.28 -17.29 -9.93
C GLU A 181 0.99 -17.17 -8.58
N VAL A 182 2.05 -16.36 -8.49
CA VAL A 182 2.76 -16.07 -7.23
C VAL A 182 1.81 -15.54 -6.16
N VAL A 183 0.88 -14.65 -6.53
CA VAL A 183 -0.07 -14.07 -5.58
C VAL A 183 -1.07 -15.12 -5.10
N LYS A 184 -1.55 -16.01 -5.98
CA LYS A 184 -2.42 -17.12 -5.58
C LYS A 184 -1.71 -18.08 -4.64
N GLU A 185 -0.45 -18.42 -4.94
CA GLU A 185 0.37 -19.28 -4.09
C GLU A 185 0.54 -18.68 -2.70
N LEU A 186 0.91 -17.40 -2.61
CA LEU A 186 1.09 -16.69 -1.34
C LEU A 186 -0.21 -16.59 -0.54
N ILE A 187 -1.36 -16.38 -1.20
CA ILE A 187 -2.67 -16.40 -0.55
C ILE A 187 -2.98 -17.78 0.04
N SER A 188 -2.66 -18.85 -0.69
CA SER A 188 -2.94 -20.22 -0.26
C SER A 188 -1.97 -20.73 0.82
N SER A 189 -0.74 -20.23 0.82
CA SER A 189 0.34 -20.71 1.68
C SER A 189 0.46 -19.97 3.02
N ASN A 190 -0.29 -18.88 3.21
CA ASN A 190 -0.27 -18.11 4.45
C ASN A 190 -1.64 -18.17 5.16
N PRO A 191 -1.68 -18.29 6.50
CA PRO A 191 -2.93 -18.32 7.25
C PRO A 191 -3.78 -17.06 7.07
N TYR A 192 -3.15 -15.89 7.09
CA TYR A 192 -3.82 -14.60 7.00
C TYR A 192 -3.14 -13.70 5.96
N VAL A 193 -3.89 -13.15 5.01
CA VAL A 193 -3.35 -12.25 3.99
C VAL A 193 -4.24 -11.03 3.83
N TYR A 194 -3.64 -9.85 3.91
CA TYR A 194 -4.25 -8.59 3.53
C TYR A 194 -3.64 -8.15 2.20
N LEU A 195 -4.37 -8.32 1.10
CA LEU A 195 -3.88 -7.97 -0.24
C LEU A 195 -4.44 -6.61 -0.69
N PHE A 196 -3.55 -5.72 -1.11
CA PHE A 196 -3.87 -4.41 -1.67
C PHE A 196 -3.75 -4.48 -3.19
N MET A 197 -4.84 -4.13 -3.87
CA MET A 197 -4.88 -4.00 -5.32
C MET A 197 -5.21 -2.56 -5.71
N VAL A 198 -4.58 -2.10 -6.78
CA VAL A 198 -4.85 -0.80 -7.42
C VAL A 198 -5.40 -1.03 -8.81
N GLU A 199 -6.44 -0.29 -9.16
CA GLU A 199 -7.04 -0.26 -10.49
C GLU A 199 -7.25 1.18 -10.94
N PHE A 200 -6.69 1.57 -12.09
CA PHE A 200 -6.88 2.92 -12.64
C PHE A 200 -8.19 3.03 -13.41
N LYS A 201 -8.97 4.07 -13.11
CA LYS A 201 -10.30 4.34 -13.66
C LYS A 201 -10.38 5.69 -14.35
#